data_AF-A0A820T769-F1
#
_entry.id   AF-A0A820T769-F1
#
_cell.length_a   1.000
_cell.length_b   1.000
_cell.length_c   1.000
_cell.angle_alpha   90.00
_cell.angle_beta   90.00
_cell.angle_gamma   90.00
#
_symmetry.space_group_name_H-M   'P 1'
#
loop_
_entity.id
_entity.type
_entity.pdbx_description
1 polymer ?
#
loop_
_entity_poly.entity_id
_entity_poly.type
_entity_poly.pdbx_seq_one_letter_code
_entity_poly.pdbx_strand_id
1 'polypeptide(L)'
;CHLLHRQCLDSLQFQSLNLQPYWNGITNYSIENFFRYHCTQTRYLSLAWTKSIQCSSFNQLLNICSNNLVQLNLACCQYLTGQYIKIIVNYCPNIELLNLENCFSLNNLDFI
;
A
#
# COMPACT_ATOMS: atom_id res chain seq x y z
N CYS A 1 6.10 19.17 -21.10
CA CYS A 1 6.86 20.32 -20.58
C CYS A 1 7.53 19.90 -19.26
N HIS A 2 8.86 19.95 -19.16
CA HIS A 2 9.62 19.42 -18.00
C HIS A 2 9.24 20.05 -16.65
N LEU A 3 8.69 21.27 -16.66
CA LEU A 3 8.23 21.98 -15.46
C LEU A 3 6.91 21.39 -14.91
N LEU A 4 5.97 20.98 -15.78
CA LEU A 4 4.75 20.28 -15.38
C LEU A 4 5.05 18.85 -14.89
N HIS A 5 6.04 18.18 -15.48
CA HIS A 5 6.46 16.84 -15.04
C HIS A 5 7.03 16.84 -13.62
N ARG A 6 7.78 17.88 -13.22
CA ARG A 6 8.26 18.02 -11.84
C ARG A 6 7.16 18.38 -10.84
N GLN A 7 6.16 19.16 -11.25
CA GLN A 7 5.03 19.51 -10.39
C GLN A 7 4.02 18.37 -10.22
N CYS A 8 3.83 17.48 -11.20
CA CYS A 8 3.00 16.28 -11.03
C CYS A 8 3.65 15.19 -10.15
N LEU A 9 4.94 15.31 -9.85
CA LEU A 9 5.71 14.36 -9.05
C LEU A 9 5.96 14.85 -7.62
N ASP A 10 5.30 15.94 -7.24
CA ASP A 10 5.43 16.55 -5.92
C ASP A 10 4.83 15.61 -4.86
N SER A 11 5.62 15.30 -3.83
CA SER A 11 5.27 14.33 -2.78
C SER A 11 3.94 14.64 -2.06
N LEU A 12 3.50 15.90 -2.09
CA LEU A 12 2.21 16.34 -1.54
C LEU A 12 1.01 15.89 -2.38
N GLN A 13 1.17 15.56 -3.66
CA GLN A 13 0.08 15.07 -4.51
C GLN A 13 -0.24 13.59 -4.29
N PHE A 14 0.71 12.81 -3.74
CA PHE A 14 0.55 11.38 -3.46
C PHE A 14 0.14 11.09 -2.02
N GLN A 15 -0.50 12.03 -1.34
CA GLN A 15 -1.10 11.77 -0.03
C GLN A 15 -2.22 10.73 -0.11
N SER A 16 -2.90 10.62 -1.24
CA SER A 16 -3.89 9.58 -1.52
C SER A 16 -3.49 8.80 -2.75
N LEU A 17 -3.05 7.56 -2.54
CA LEU A 17 -2.59 6.66 -3.59
C LEU A 17 -3.63 5.55 -3.81
N ASN A 18 -4.38 5.66 -4.90
CA ASN A 18 -5.25 4.59 -5.36
C ASN A 18 -4.61 3.88 -6.56
N LEU A 19 -4.22 2.62 -6.37
CA LEU A 19 -3.53 1.84 -7.40
C LEU A 19 -4.47 1.05 -8.30
N GLN A 20 -5.78 1.25 -8.20
CA GLN A 20 -6.73 0.65 -9.14
C GLN A 20 -6.76 1.43 -10.47
N PRO A 21 -6.79 0.72 -11.63
CA PRO A 21 -6.64 -0.72 -11.85
C PRO A 21 -5.18 -1.17 -12.09
N TYR A 22 -4.20 -0.31 -11.86
CA TYR A 22 -2.79 -0.47 -12.22
C TYR A 22 -1.96 -1.36 -11.28
N TRP A 23 -2.58 -2.24 -10.50
CA TRP A 23 -1.88 -3.09 -9.52
C TRP A 23 -0.85 -4.05 -10.15
N ASN A 24 -1.02 -4.43 -11.42
CA ASN A 24 0.01 -5.15 -12.19
C ASN A 24 1.33 -4.38 -12.30
N GLY A 25 1.30 -3.07 -12.10
CA GLY A 25 2.48 -2.21 -12.08
C GLY A 25 3.31 -2.32 -10.81
N ILE A 26 2.78 -2.92 -9.72
CA ILE A 26 3.49 -3.09 -8.44
C ILE A 26 4.53 -4.21 -8.58
N THR A 27 5.67 -3.82 -9.11
CA THR A 27 6.86 -4.66 -9.30
C THR A 27 8.00 -4.13 -8.46
N ASN A 28 9.01 -4.96 -8.15
CA ASN A 28 10.21 -4.49 -7.45
C ASN A 28 10.88 -3.31 -8.17
N TYR A 29 10.84 -3.30 -9.51
CA TYR A 29 11.34 -2.18 -10.30
C TYR A 29 10.56 -0.89 -10.04
N SER A 30 9.23 -0.94 -10.04
CA SER A 30 8.39 0.22 -9.74
C SER A 30 8.59 0.72 -8.31
N ILE A 31 8.74 -0.20 -7.34
CA ILE A 31 8.91 0.11 -5.93
C ILE A 31 10.20 0.90 -5.72
N GLU A 32 11.32 0.42 -6.28
CA GLU A 32 12.62 1.07 -6.12
C GLU A 32 12.78 2.37 -6.91
N ASN A 33 12.14 2.49 -8.08
CA ASN A 33 12.34 3.65 -8.96
C ASN A 33 11.26 4.73 -8.87
N PHE A 34 10.04 4.37 -8.45
CA PHE A 34 8.91 5.29 -8.38
C PHE A 34 8.41 5.49 -6.96
N PHE A 35 7.93 4.43 -6.30
CA PHE A 35 7.29 4.57 -4.98
C PHE A 35 8.26 5.15 -3.94
N ARG A 36 9.51 4.71 -3.94
CA ARG A 36 10.55 5.16 -3.01
C ARG A 36 10.75 6.68 -3.01
N TYR A 37 10.56 7.34 -4.15
CA TYR A 37 10.81 8.77 -4.30
C TYR A 37 9.54 9.62 -4.27
N HIS A 38 8.37 9.03 -4.55
CA HIS A 38 7.13 9.77 -4.72
C HIS A 38 6.04 9.46 -3.67
N CYS A 39 6.12 8.33 -2.96
CA CYS A 39 5.06 7.84 -2.08
C CYS A 39 5.42 7.89 -0.58
N THR A 40 6.48 8.61 -0.19
CA THR A 40 6.95 8.70 1.20
C THR A 40 6.03 9.51 2.13
N GLN A 41 5.16 10.34 1.56
CA GLN A 41 4.15 11.13 2.29
C GLN A 41 2.73 10.60 2.11
N THR A 42 2.58 9.35 1.68
CA THR A 42 1.27 8.73 1.48
C THR A 42 0.54 8.60 2.81
N ARG A 43 -0.67 9.17 2.88
CA ARG A 43 -1.57 9.08 4.05
C ARG A 43 -2.68 8.06 3.85
N TYR A 44 -3.12 7.89 2.61
CA TYR A 44 -4.10 6.90 2.20
C TYR A 44 -3.51 6.02 1.10
N LEU A 45 -3.52 4.70 1.29
CA LEU A 45 -3.13 3.71 0.28
C LEU A 45 -4.27 2.75 0.04
N SER A 46 -4.70 2.62 -1.21
CA SER A 46 -5.66 1.60 -1.63
C SER A 46 -5.02 0.55 -2.53
N LEU A 47 -5.09 -0.69 -2.05
CA LEU A 47 -4.78 -1.92 -2.74
C LEU A 47 -6.03 -2.80 -2.89
N ALA A 48 -7.22 -2.23 -2.71
CA ALA A 48 -8.47 -2.98 -2.81
C ALA A 48 -8.58 -3.70 -4.17
N TRP A 49 -9.21 -4.87 -4.18
CA TRP A 49 -9.41 -5.70 -5.37
C TRP A 49 -8.13 -6.17 -6.08
N THR A 50 -6.98 -6.11 -5.39
CA THR A 50 -5.75 -6.70 -5.94
C THR A 50 -5.85 -8.23 -5.91
N LYS A 51 -5.51 -8.88 -7.03
CA LYS A 51 -5.62 -10.35 -7.15
C LYS A 51 -4.55 -11.08 -6.36
N SER A 52 -3.33 -10.56 -6.39
CA SER A 52 -2.18 -11.10 -5.68
C SER A 52 -1.08 -10.05 -5.64
N ILE A 53 -0.42 -9.90 -4.50
CA ILE A 53 0.81 -9.15 -4.35
C ILE A 53 1.79 -10.07 -3.61
N GLN A 54 3.02 -10.17 -4.08
CA GLN A 54 4.04 -10.95 -3.37
C GLN A 54 4.31 -10.33 -2.00
N CYS A 55 4.41 -11.17 -0.97
CA CYS A 55 4.64 -10.72 0.40
C CYS A 55 5.88 -9.82 0.55
N SER A 56 6.94 -10.09 -0.22
CA SER A 56 8.15 -9.25 -0.28
C SER A 56 7.86 -7.86 -0.83
N SER A 57 7.16 -7.75 -1.96
CA SER A 57 6.79 -6.47 -2.57
C SER A 57 5.82 -5.69 -1.69
N PHE A 58 4.88 -6.37 -1.01
CA PHE A 58 3.97 -5.75 -0.05
C PHE A 58 4.73 -5.15 1.14
N ASN A 59 5.68 -5.90 1.71
CA ASN A 59 6.55 -5.40 2.77
C ASN A 59 7.35 -4.17 2.30
N GLN A 60 8.02 -4.24 1.16
CA GLN A 60 8.79 -3.10 0.64
C GLN A 60 7.91 -1.86 0.40
N LEU A 61 6.69 -2.04 -0.12
CA LEU A 61 5.76 -0.95 -0.35
C LEU A 61 5.33 -0.28 0.96
N LEU A 62 4.97 -1.06 1.98
CA LEU A 62 4.60 -0.53 3.29
C LEU A 62 5.80 0.10 4.00
N ASN A 63 7.00 -0.44 3.86
CA ASN A 63 8.21 0.19 4.39
C ASN A 63 8.42 1.60 3.82
N ILE A 64 8.04 1.87 2.57
CA ILE A 64 8.13 3.20 1.95
C ILE A 64 7.03 4.15 2.46
N CYS A 65 5.79 3.67 2.57
CA CYS A 65 4.63 4.52 2.86
C CYS A 65 4.33 4.68 4.37
N SER A 66 4.86 3.75 5.18
CA SER A 66 4.62 3.55 6.62
C SER A 66 4.52 4.82 7.47
N ASN A 67 5.52 5.70 7.35
CA ASN A 67 5.73 6.80 8.29
C ASN A 67 4.53 7.75 8.39
N ASN A 68 3.80 7.95 7.30
CA ASN A 68 2.68 8.88 7.22
C ASN A 68 1.34 8.19 6.95
N LEU A 69 1.32 6.86 6.83
CA LEU A 69 0.13 6.13 6.43
C LEU A 69 -0.88 6.09 7.58
N VAL A 70 -2.03 6.71 7.35
CA VAL A 70 -3.17 6.79 8.29
C VAL A 70 -4.27 5.82 7.89
N GLN A 71 -4.46 5.61 6.59
CA GLN A 71 -5.54 4.81 6.05
C GLN A 71 -5.00 3.78 5.05
N LEU A 72 -5.33 2.51 5.26
CA LEU A 72 -4.97 1.42 4.35
C LEU A 72 -6.23 0.66 3.94
N ASN A 73 -6.51 0.66 2.64
CA ASN A 73 -7.64 -0.05 2.06
C ASN A 73 -7.18 -1.33 1.33
N LEU A 74 -7.59 -2.48 1.85
CA LEU A 74 -7.30 -3.81 1.35
C LEU A 74 -8.60 -4.59 1.05
N ALA A 75 -9.73 -3.91 0.86
CA ALA A 75 -11.00 -4.57 0.61
C ALA A 75 -10.94 -5.52 -0.59
N CYS A 76 -11.65 -6.65 -0.51
CA CYS A 76 -11.74 -7.68 -1.54
C CYS A 76 -10.39 -8.34 -1.91
N CYS A 77 -9.36 -8.26 -1.07
CA CYS A 77 -8.06 -8.92 -1.30
C CYS A 77 -8.04 -10.36 -0.76
N GLN A 78 -8.21 -11.35 -1.64
CA GLN A 78 -8.30 -12.76 -1.25
C GLN A 78 -6.94 -13.45 -1.00
N TYR A 79 -5.82 -12.78 -1.27
CA TYR A 79 -4.48 -13.33 -1.03
C TYR A 79 -3.95 -13.02 0.39
N LEU A 80 -4.71 -12.26 1.20
CA LEU A 80 -4.30 -11.89 2.53
C LEU A 80 -4.27 -13.09 3.47
N THR A 81 -3.24 -13.14 4.30
CA THR A 81 -3.01 -14.11 5.37
C THR A 81 -2.48 -13.37 6.60
N GLY A 82 -2.42 -14.01 7.77
CA GLY A 82 -1.82 -13.43 8.97
C GLY A 82 -0.38 -12.93 8.81
N GLN A 83 0.36 -13.41 7.80
CA GLN A 83 1.67 -12.86 7.45
C GLN A 83 1.58 -11.39 6.98
N TYR A 84 0.57 -11.05 6.16
CA TYR A 84 0.37 -9.67 5.70
C TYR A 84 -0.10 -8.78 6.84
N ILE A 85 -0.94 -9.29 7.76
CA ILE A 85 -1.37 -8.58 8.95
C ILE A 85 -0.17 -8.23 9.84
N LYS A 86 0.73 -9.19 10.09
CA LYS A 86 1.98 -8.94 10.83
C LYS A 86 2.84 -7.86 10.20
N ILE A 87 2.93 -7.83 8.86
CA ILE A 87 3.66 -6.76 8.16
C ILE A 87 2.99 -5.40 8.42
N ILE A 88 1.67 -5.30 8.29
CA ILE A 88 0.94 -4.04 8.53
C ILE A 88 1.22 -3.54 9.94
N VAL A 89 1.09 -4.40 10.95
CA VAL A 89 1.34 -4.03 12.36
C VAL A 89 2.79 -3.59 12.59
N ASN A 90 3.75 -4.27 11.97
CA ASN A 90 5.18 -3.95 12.16
C ASN A 90 5.60 -2.64 11.48
N TYR A 91 5.01 -2.32 10.32
CA TYR A 91 5.45 -1.18 9.51
C TYR A 91 4.55 0.04 9.63
N CYS A 92 3.28 -0.07 10.00
CA CYS A 92 2.34 1.05 9.95
C CYS A 92 1.87 1.48 11.35
N PRO A 93 2.72 2.12 12.17
CA PRO A 93 2.38 2.48 13.55
C PRO A 93 1.31 3.57 13.67
N ASN A 94 1.10 4.35 12.61
CA ASN A 94 0.19 5.50 12.57
C ASN A 94 -1.16 5.17 11.89
N ILE A 95 -1.44 3.90 11.58
CA ILE A 95 -2.71 3.51 10.96
C ILE A 95 -3.86 3.77 11.94
N GLU A 96 -4.85 4.52 11.46
CA GLU A 96 -6.11 4.79 12.16
C GLU A 96 -7.26 4.01 11.53
N LEU A 97 -7.20 3.75 10.22
CA LEU A 97 -8.25 3.05 9.48
C LEU A 97 -7.64 1.94 8.60
N LEU A 98 -8.06 0.71 8.87
CA LEU A 98 -7.70 -0.47 8.09
C LEU A 98 -8.98 -1.09 7.53
N ASN A 99 -9.18 -1.02 6.21
CA ASN A 99 -10.33 -1.62 5.55
C ASN A 99 -9.97 -3.03 5.04
N LEU A 100 -10.62 -4.04 5.61
CA LEU A 100 -10.50 -5.47 5.26
C LEU A 100 -11.85 -6.07 4.81
N GLU A 101 -12.77 -5.23 4.34
CA GLU A 101 -14.10 -5.67 3.90
C GLU A 101 -13.98 -6.74 2.80
N ASN A 102 -14.78 -7.80 2.90
CA ASN A 102 -14.83 -8.90 1.93
C ASN A 102 -13.49 -9.65 1.74
N CYS A 103 -12.60 -9.65 2.74
CA CYS A 103 -11.38 -10.47 2.75
C CYS A 103 -11.64 -11.83 3.42
N PHE A 104 -12.18 -12.79 2.66
CA PHE A 104 -12.66 -14.08 3.22
C PHE A 104 -11.55 -15.08 3.55
N SER A 105 -10.32 -14.83 3.09
CA SER A 105 -9.15 -15.66 3.40
C SER A 105 -8.58 -15.43 4.80
N LEU A 106 -8.93 -14.31 5.44
CA LEU A 106 -8.52 -14.01 6.81
C LEU A 106 -9.49 -14.65 7.80
N ASN A 107 -8.94 -15.17 8.90
CA ASN A 107 -9.71 -15.72 10.00
C ASN A 107 -9.31 -15.06 11.34
N ASN A 108 -10.04 -15.38 12.40
CA ASN A 108 -9.81 -14.77 13.72
C ASN A 108 -8.40 -14.99 14.27
N LEU A 109 -7.71 -16.08 13.90
CA LEU A 109 -6.35 -16.37 14.36
C LEU A 109 -5.30 -15.48 13.67
N ASP A 110 -5.62 -14.88 12.52
CA ASP A 110 -4.70 -13.97 11.82
C ASP A 110 -4.52 -12.63 12.55
N PHE A 111 -5.35 -12.35 13.55
CA PHE A 111 -5.35 -11.10 14.34
C PHE A 111 -4.91 -11.28 15.80
N ILE A 112 -4.52 -12.49 16.20
CA ILE A 112 -4.03 -12.82 17.56
C ILE A 112 -2.50 -12.86 17.57
#